data_AF-A0A8A6IFD1-F1
#
_entry.id   AF-A0A8A6IFD1-F1
#
_cell.length_a   1.000
_cell.length_b   1.000
_cell.length_c   1.000
_cell.angle_alpha   90.00
_cell.angle_beta   90.00
_cell.angle_gamma   90.00
#
_symmetry.space_group_name_H-M   'P 1'
#
loop_
_entity.id
_entity.type
_entity.pdbx_description
1 polymer ?
#
loop_
_entity_poly.entity_id
_entity_poly.type
_entity_poly.pdbx_seq_one_letter_code
_entity_poly.pdbx_strand_id
1 'polypeptide(L)' 'AAFRVTPQPGVPPEEAGAAVAAESSTGTWTTVWTDGLTSLDRYKGRCYGIEPVPGEES' A
#
# COMPACT_ATOMS: atom_id res chain seq x y z
N ALA A 1 -10.16 -2.23 4.29
CA ALA A 1 -9.86 -1.68 5.63
C ALA A 1 -9.63 -0.19 5.50
N ALA A 2 -9.88 0.59 6.55
CA ALA A 2 -9.54 2.01 6.59
C ALA A 2 -8.44 2.20 7.64
N PHE A 3 -7.38 2.92 7.28
CA PHE A 3 -6.21 3.16 8.13
C PHE A 3 -5.91 4.65 8.18
N ARG A 4 -5.58 5.17 9.36
CA ARG A 4 -4.88 6.45 9.49
C ARG A 4 -3.38 6.15 9.43
N VAL A 5 -2.69 6.71 8.45
CA VAL A 5 -1.27 6.49 8.21
C VAL A 5 -0.55 7.83 8.30
N THR A 6 0.58 7.86 9.01
CA THR A 6 1.49 9.01 9.05
C THR A 6 2.79 8.60 8.35
N PRO A 7 2.99 8.97 7.07
CA PRO A 7 4.22 8.66 6.35
C PRO A 7 5.44 9.36 6.99
N GLN A 8 6.62 8.77 6.82
CA GLN A 8 7.86 9.46 7.18
C GLN A 8 8.11 10.64 6.24
N PRO A 9 8.86 11.68 6.66
CA PRO A 9 9.20 12.81 5.80
C PRO A 9 9.84 12.35 4.48
N GLY A 10 9.30 12.84 3.36
CA GLY A 10 9.76 12.48 2.02
C GLY A 10 9.15 11.21 1.42
N VAL A 11 8.31 10.47 2.17
CA VAL A 11 7.54 9.32 1.64
C VAL A 11 6.17 9.80 1.16
N PRO A 12 5.80 9.65 -0.13
CA PRO A 12 4.48 10.02 -0.62
C PRO A 12 3.35 9.21 0.04
N PRO A 13 2.17 9.80 0.31
CA PRO A 13 1.01 9.08 0.84
C PRO A 13 0.60 7.88 -0.02
N GLU A 14 0.72 7.98 -1.35
CA GLU A 14 0.42 6.89 -2.29
C GLU A 14 1.34 5.69 -2.09
N GLU A 15 2.63 5.93 -1.87
CA GLU A 15 3.60 4.87 -1.62
C GLU A 15 3.36 4.22 -0.26
N ALA A 16 3.10 5.02 0.78
CA ALA A 16 2.76 4.50 2.10
C ALA A 16 1.47 3.66 2.07
N GLY A 17 0.43 4.14 1.38
CA GLY A 17 -0.83 3.43 1.20
C GLY A 17 -0.68 2.12 0.39
N ALA A 18 0.12 2.15 -0.68
CA ALA A 18 0.44 0.97 -1.46
C ALA A 18 1.25 -0.06 -0.66
N ALA A 19 2.22 0.38 0.15
CA ALA A 19 3.02 -0.49 1.01
C ALA A 19 2.17 -1.19 2.07
N VAL A 20 1.25 -0.46 2.73
CA VAL A 20 0.29 -1.08 3.66
C VAL A 20 -0.54 -2.14 2.94
N ALA A 21 -1.07 -1.84 1.75
CA ALA A 21 -1.88 -2.79 0.99
C ALA A 21 -1.06 -4.02 0.53
N ALA A 22 0.21 -3.82 0.15
CA ALA A 22 1.10 -4.89 -0.30
C ALA A 22 1.45 -5.83 0.85
N GLU A 23 2.05 -5.32 1.93
CA GLU A 23 2.55 -6.12 3.07
C GLU A 23 1.43 -6.76 3.89
N SER A 24 0.22 -6.19 3.87
CA SER A 24 -0.95 -6.80 4.53
C SER A 24 -1.68 -7.84 3.64
N SER A 25 -1.17 -8.14 2.44
CA SER A 25 -1.76 -9.13 1.54
C SER A 25 -0.74 -10.13 1.04
N THR A 26 0.05 -9.78 0.03
CA THR A 26 0.95 -10.72 -0.68
C THR A 26 2.31 -10.14 -1.05
N GLY A 27 2.55 -8.85 -0.80
CA GLY A 27 3.80 -8.17 -1.18
C GLY A 27 4.92 -8.36 -0.15
N THR A 28 6.15 -8.14 -0.61
CA THR A 28 7.33 -7.97 0.24
C THR A 28 8.25 -6.90 -0.38
N TRP A 29 9.35 -6.56 0.29
CA TRP A 29 10.25 -5.45 -0.07
C TRP A 29 10.97 -5.58 -1.42
N THR A 30 10.94 -6.76 -2.05
CA THR A 30 11.53 -7.00 -3.37
C THR A 30 10.62 -7.89 -4.21
N THR A 31 10.74 -7.77 -5.53
CA THR A 31 9.98 -8.61 -6.46
C THR A 31 10.42 -10.07 -6.34
N VAL A 32 9.46 -10.98 -6.31
CA VAL A 32 9.71 -12.42 -6.27
C VAL A 32 9.12 -13.11 -7.49
N TRP A 33 9.90 -13.97 -8.15
CA TRP A 33 9.46 -14.66 -9.37
C TRP A 33 8.25 -15.57 -9.14
N THR A 34 8.04 -16.01 -7.90
CA THR A 34 6.92 -16.87 -7.49
C THR A 34 5.56 -16.21 -7.66
N ASP A 35 5.50 -14.88 -7.81
CA ASP A 35 4.27 -14.17 -8.16
C ASP A 35 3.66 -14.70 -9.47
N GLY A 36 4.49 -15.12 -10.43
CA GLY A 36 4.05 -15.71 -11.69
C GLY A 36 3.41 -17.10 -11.58
N LEU A 37 3.46 -17.73 -10.41
CA LEU A 37 2.85 -19.05 -10.16
C LEU A 37 1.39 -18.95 -9.69
N THR A 38 0.89 -17.76 -9.41
CA THR A 38 -0.47 -17.53 -8.92
C THR A 38 -1.16 -16.42 -9.69
N SER A 39 -2.48 -16.32 -9.59
CA SER A 39 -3.23 -15.18 -10.15
C SER A 39 -3.07 -13.94 -9.25
N LEU A 40 -1.90 -13.28 -9.30
CA LEU A 40 -1.57 -12.17 -8.43
C LEU A 40 -2.65 -11.05 -8.44
N ASP A 41 -3.25 -10.77 -9.59
CA ASP A 41 -4.33 -9.77 -9.69
C ASP A 41 -5.57 -10.09 -8.86
N ARG A 42 -5.81 -11.36 -8.55
CA ARG A 42 -6.88 -11.81 -7.66
C ARG A 42 -6.51 -11.58 -6.19
N TYR A 43 -5.26 -11.80 -5.82
CA TYR A 43 -4.83 -11.88 -4.42
C TYR A 43 -4.19 -10.60 -3.88
N LYS A 44 -3.68 -9.72 -4.74
CA LYS A 44 -3.05 -8.47 -4.31
C LYS A 44 -4.07 -7.53 -3.66
N GLY A 45 -3.71 -6.99 -2.49
CA GLY A 45 -4.36 -5.84 -1.91
C GLY A 45 -4.21 -4.62 -2.82
N ARG A 46 -5.17 -3.71 -2.79
CA ARG A 46 -5.11 -2.44 -3.53
C ARG A 46 -5.55 -1.30 -2.62
N CYS A 47 -4.80 -0.22 -2.63
CA CYS A 47 -5.21 1.05 -2.05
C CYS A 47 -6.01 1.82 -3.13
N TYR A 48 -7.32 1.95 -2.94
CA TYR A 48 -8.21 2.55 -3.95
C TYR A 48 -8.55 4.02 -3.70
N GLY A 49 -8.23 4.54 -2.51
CA GLY A 49 -8.55 5.89 -2.11
C GLY A 49 -7.66 6.32 -0.96
N ILE A 50 -7.18 7.56 -1.06
CA ILE A 50 -6.39 8.24 -0.04
C ILE A 50 -7.00 9.62 0.10
N GLU A 51 -7.31 9.99 1.33
CA GLU A 51 -7.83 11.32 1.67
C GLU A 51 -6.99 11.90 2.79
N PRO A 52 -6.66 13.20 2.74
CA PRO A 52 -5.97 13.85 3.84
C PRO A 52 -6.86 13.85 5.08
N VAL A 53 -6.27 13.66 6.25
CA VAL A 53 -7.00 13.79 7.51
C VAL A 53 -7.35 15.28 7.70
N PRO A 54 -8.63 15.64 7.94
CA PRO A 54 -9.01 17.03 8.12
C PRO A 54 -8.18 17.70 9.22
N GLY A 55 -7.55 18.84 8.90
CA GLY A 55 -6.73 19.61 9.82
C GLY A 55 -5.23 19.24 9.85
N GLU A 56 -4.78 18.27 9.07
CA GLU A 56 -3.35 18.04 8.80
C GLU A 56 -2.91 18.80 7.54
N GLU A 57 -1.69 19.36 7.54
CA GLU A 57 -1.09 19.93 6.32
C GLU A 57 -0.62 18.80 5.39
N SER A 58 -0.87 18.96 4.08
CA SER A 58 -0.52 17.97 3.03
C SER A 58 0.92 18.10 2.56
#